data_AF-A0A954V561-F1
#
_entry.id   AF-A0A954V561-F1
#
_cell.length_a   1.000
_cell.length_b   1.000
_cell.length_c   1.000
_cell.angle_alpha   90.00
_cell.angle_beta   90.00
_cell.angle_gamma   90.00
#
_symmetry.space_group_name_H-M   'P 1'
#
loop_
_entity.id
_entity.type
_entity.pdbx_description
1 polymer ?
#
loop_
_entity_poly.entity_id
_entity_poly.type
_entity_poly.pdbx_seq_one_letter_code
_entity_poly.pdbx_strand_id
1 'polypeptide(L)'
;MNKIELSFRDDQSHFRPGEHVEFTVSWQLDEIPERIELRVLWNTQGKGDTDLEEVDRMTLNNPPLQETRQIAYRLPRSPHSFSGKLISLVWAIEAIAFPMEESCR
;
A
#
# COMPACT_ATOMS: atom_id res chain seq x y z
N MET A 1 11.72 -1.79 -18.43
CA MET A 1 11.09 -2.72 -17.49
C MET A 1 10.50 -1.89 -16.37
N ASN A 2 9.17 -1.88 -16.27
CA ASN A 2 8.48 -1.22 -15.17
C ASN A 2 8.69 -1.99 -13.86
N LYS A 3 8.94 -1.27 -12.77
CA LYS A 3 9.11 -1.83 -11.44
C LYS A 3 8.60 -0.84 -10.41
N ILE A 4 7.80 -1.32 -9.47
CA ILE A 4 7.36 -0.59 -8.27
C ILE A 4 7.62 -1.49 -7.08
N GLU A 5 8.19 -0.95 -6.01
CA GLU A 5 8.48 -1.69 -4.78
C GLU A 5 8.05 -0.88 -3.56
N LEU A 6 7.56 -1.61 -2.56
CA LEU A 6 7.23 -1.10 -1.23
C LEU A 6 8.07 -1.82 -0.19
N SER A 7 8.61 -1.08 0.77
CA SER A 7 9.37 -1.65 1.89
C SER A 7 9.14 -0.85 3.16
N PHE A 8 8.97 -1.56 4.28
CA PHE A 8 8.97 -0.97 5.62
C PHE A 8 10.39 -0.99 6.18
N ARG A 9 10.69 -0.11 7.14
CA ARG A 9 11.94 -0.19 7.88
C ARG A 9 11.99 -1.53 8.65
N ASP A 10 13.13 -2.20 8.59
CA ASP A 10 13.44 -3.44 9.33
C ASP A 10 12.45 -4.61 9.11
N ASP A 11 11.83 -4.70 7.92
CA ASP A 11 10.81 -5.72 7.57
C ASP A 11 9.66 -5.82 8.60
N GLN A 12 9.37 -4.71 9.29
CA GLN A 12 8.31 -4.67 10.28
C GLN A 12 6.94 -4.90 9.61
N SER A 13 6.19 -5.87 10.12
CA SER A 13 4.87 -6.25 9.60
C SER A 13 3.74 -6.11 10.64
N HIS A 14 4.08 -5.72 11.86
CA HIS A 14 3.13 -5.49 12.94
C HIS A 14 3.13 -4.03 13.37
N PHE A 15 1.96 -3.40 13.32
CA PHE A 15 1.77 -2.00 13.66
C PHE A 15 0.56 -1.83 14.59
N ARG A 16 0.59 -0.81 15.45
CA ARG A 16 -0.56 -0.50 16.30
C ARG A 16 -1.57 0.37 15.54
N PRO A 17 -2.87 0.24 15.83
CA PRO A 17 -3.87 1.15 15.30
C PRO A 17 -3.55 2.61 15.63
N GLY A 18 -3.59 3.50 14.63
CA GLY A 18 -3.29 4.93 14.82
C GLY A 18 -1.80 5.30 14.90
N GLU A 19 -0.89 4.34 14.79
CA GLU A 19 0.57 4.56 14.80
C GLU A 19 1.05 5.27 13.52
N HIS A 20 2.16 6.01 13.62
CA HIS A 20 2.84 6.55 12.44
C HIS A 20 3.82 5.51 11.92
N VAL A 21 3.65 5.10 10.67
CA VAL A 21 4.53 4.18 9.98
C VAL A 21 5.36 4.94 8.94
N GLU A 22 6.62 4.53 8.81
CA GLU A 22 7.48 4.98 7.74
C GLU A 22 7.73 3.83 6.78
N PHE A 23 7.47 4.06 5.49
CA PHE A 23 7.77 3.10 4.44
C PHE A 23 8.37 3.81 3.23
N THR A 24 9.12 3.06 2.43
CA THR A 24 9.73 3.55 1.21
C THR A 24 8.96 2.98 0.03
N VAL A 25 8.57 3.87 -0.88
CA VAL A 25 8.11 3.49 -2.21
C VAL A 25 9.21 3.84 -3.21
N SER A 26 9.59 2.88 -4.04
CA SER A 26 10.50 3.11 -5.16
C SER A 26 9.83 2.70 -6.46
N TRP A 27 10.11 3.43 -7.52
CA TRP A 27 9.63 3.08 -8.85
C TRP A 27 10.69 3.36 -9.90
N GLN A 28 10.66 2.57 -10.96
CA GLN A 28 11.41 2.76 -12.18
C GLN A 28 10.50 2.35 -13.33
N LEU A 29 10.05 3.32 -14.11
CA LEU A 29 9.02 3.15 -15.11
C LEU A 29 9.56 3.57 -16.48
N ASP A 30 9.05 2.92 -17.54
CA ASP A 30 9.48 3.16 -18.92
C ASP A 30 8.86 4.42 -19.53
N GLU A 31 7.74 4.89 -18.95
CA GLU A 31 7.00 6.10 -19.35
C GLU A 31 6.68 6.97 -18.13
N ILE A 32 6.57 8.29 -18.34
CA ILE A 32 6.30 9.25 -17.26
C ILE A 32 4.87 9.02 -16.76
N PRO A 33 4.67 8.66 -15.49
CA PRO A 33 3.32 8.50 -14.96
C PRO A 33 2.64 9.85 -14.81
N GLU A 34 1.34 9.90 -15.03
CA GLU A 34 0.54 11.06 -14.65
C GLU A 34 0.49 11.21 -13.12
N ARG A 35 0.35 10.07 -12.45
CA ARG A 35 0.31 9.97 -10.99
C ARG A 35 0.69 8.58 -10.51
N ILE A 36 1.17 8.53 -9.27
CA ILE A 36 1.27 7.29 -8.48
C ILE A 36 0.32 7.43 -7.30
N GLU A 37 -0.56 6.45 -7.12
CA GLU A 37 -1.46 6.37 -5.97
C GLU A 37 -0.91 5.35 -4.96
N LEU A 38 -0.85 5.77 -3.69
CA LEU A 38 -0.62 4.89 -2.55
C LEU A 38 -1.95 4.71 -1.83
N ARG A 39 -2.51 3.51 -1.90
CA ARG A 39 -3.82 3.16 -1.34
C ARG A 39 -3.62 2.34 -0.08
N VAL A 40 -4.34 2.69 0.97
CA VAL A 40 -4.38 1.91 2.21
C VAL A 40 -5.70 1.19 2.25
N LEU A 41 -5.62 -0.13 2.29
CA LEU A 41 -6.77 -1.00 2.17
C LEU A 41 -6.69 -2.16 3.14
N TRP A 42 -7.84 -2.71 3.47
CA TRP A 42 -7.93 -4.01 4.12
C TRP A 42 -8.75 -4.95 3.27
N ASN A 43 -8.46 -6.24 3.42
CA ASN A 43 -9.29 -7.27 2.85
C ASN A 43 -9.45 -8.44 3.81
N THR A 44 -10.59 -9.12 3.70
CA THR A 44 -10.78 -10.40 4.37
C THR A 44 -10.24 -11.53 3.50
N GLN A 45 -9.75 -12.58 4.15
CA GLN A 45 -9.24 -13.78 3.49
C GLN A 45 -9.70 -15.01 4.25
N GLY A 46 -10.07 -16.09 3.57
CA GLY A 46 -10.45 -17.35 4.20
C GLY A 46 -11.60 -18.06 3.48
N LYS A 47 -12.47 -18.72 4.25
CA LYS A 47 -13.58 -19.52 3.72
C LYS A 47 -14.85 -18.72 3.40
N GLY A 48 -14.93 -17.47 3.88
CA GLY A 48 -16.07 -16.58 3.61
C GLY A 48 -15.88 -15.77 2.35
N ASP A 49 -16.81 -14.85 2.11
CA ASP A 49 -16.68 -13.85 1.04
C ASP A 49 -15.48 -12.95 1.29
N THR A 50 -14.83 -12.53 0.21
CA THR A 50 -13.72 -11.57 0.27
C THR A 50 -14.28 -10.17 0.21
N ASP A 51 -14.16 -9.46 1.32
CA ASP A 51 -14.36 -8.02 1.42
C ASP A 51 -13.05 -7.33 1.09
N LEU A 52 -13.12 -6.21 0.36
CA LEU A 52 -12.01 -5.34 0.02
C LEU A 52 -12.48 -3.90 0.19
N GLU A 53 -11.79 -3.13 1.03
CA GLU A 53 -12.14 -1.73 1.27
C GLU A 53 -10.89 -0.85 1.26
N GLU A 54 -10.93 0.19 0.42
CA GLU A 54 -9.96 1.30 0.45
C GLU A 54 -10.37 2.27 1.56
N VAL A 55 -9.48 2.50 2.51
CA VAL A 55 -9.73 3.36 3.68
C VAL A 55 -9.09 4.73 3.49
N ASP A 56 -7.98 4.80 2.78
CA ASP A 56 -7.32 6.07 2.49
C ASP A 56 -6.50 6.00 1.20
N ARG A 57 -6.17 7.18 0.66
CA ARG A 57 -5.38 7.36 -0.56
C ARG A 57 -4.49 8.58 -0.47
N MET A 58 -3.22 8.39 -0.85
CA MET A 58 -2.30 9.48 -1.12
C MET A 58 -1.88 9.48 -2.58
N THR A 59 -1.91 10.65 -3.21
CA THR A 59 -1.58 10.81 -4.64
C THR A 59 -0.29 11.60 -4.83
N LEU A 60 0.65 11.01 -5.56
CA LEU A 60 1.85 11.68 -6.05
C LEU A 60 1.57 12.17 -7.49
N ASN A 61 1.42 13.48 -7.68
CA ASN A 61 1.14 14.07 -9.00
C ASN A 61 2.44 14.36 -9.75
N ASN A 62 2.44 14.10 -11.07
CA ASN A 62 3.58 14.31 -11.97
C ASN A 62 4.91 13.72 -11.43
N PRO A 63 4.94 12.43 -11.01
CA PRO A 63 6.18 11.81 -10.55
C PRO A 63 7.19 11.69 -11.71
N PRO A 64 8.51 11.74 -11.43
CA PRO A 64 9.53 11.42 -12.42
C PRO A 64 9.46 9.93 -12.82
N LEU A 65 10.17 9.54 -13.88
CA LEU A 65 10.30 8.14 -14.33
C LEU A 65 10.85 7.20 -13.25
N GLN A 66 11.73 7.73 -12.40
CA GLN A 66 12.38 6.99 -11.34
C GLN A 66 12.51 7.86 -10.10
N GLU A 67 12.11 7.31 -8.96
CA GLU A 67 12.32 7.92 -7.67
C GLU A 67 12.35 6.85 -6.58
N THR A 68 12.94 7.21 -5.44
CA THR A 68 12.74 6.51 -4.18
C THR A 68 12.30 7.54 -3.17
N ARG A 69 11.12 7.35 -2.59
CA ARG A 69 10.49 8.31 -1.69
C ARG A 69 10.11 7.64 -0.38
N GLN A 70 10.58 8.22 0.72
CA GLN A 70 10.15 7.83 2.05
C GLN A 70 8.85 8.55 2.39
N ILE A 71 7.86 7.80 2.86
CA ILE A 71 6.54 8.28 3.24
C ILE A 71 6.33 8.00 4.72
N ALA A 72 5.89 9.03 5.46
CA ALA A 72 5.36 8.90 6.80
C ALA A 72 3.83 8.95 6.72
N TYR A 73 3.17 7.93 7.25
CA TYR A 73 1.71 7.79 7.18
C TYR A 73 1.14 7.38 8.53
N ARG A 74 -0.03 7.93 8.89
CA ARG A 74 -0.72 7.57 10.13
C ARG A 74 -1.76 6.50 9.84
N LEU A 75 -1.57 5.31 10.40
CA LEU A 75 -2.48 4.19 10.18
C LEU A 75 -3.90 4.49 10.70
N PRO A 76 -4.95 3.97 10.03
CA PRO A 76 -6.30 3.99 10.57
C PRO A 76 -6.37 3.31 11.94
N ARG A 77 -7.34 3.73 12.76
CA ARG A 77 -7.60 3.10 14.07
C ARG A 77 -8.44 1.83 13.95
N SER A 78 -9.09 1.61 12.81
CA SER A 78 -10.05 0.53 12.60
C SER A 78 -10.15 0.16 11.12
N PRO A 79 -10.55 -1.09 10.81
CA PRO A 79 -10.70 -2.22 11.73
C PRO A 79 -9.36 -2.78 12.25
N HIS A 80 -9.40 -3.55 13.34
CA HIS A 80 -8.21 -4.26 13.83
C HIS A 80 -7.94 -5.48 12.93
N SER A 81 -6.66 -5.75 12.62
CA SER A 81 -6.30 -7.03 12.02
C SER A 81 -6.52 -8.17 12.99
N PHE A 82 -6.87 -9.32 12.45
CA PHE A 82 -6.92 -10.57 13.19
C PHE A 82 -6.64 -11.73 12.23
N SER A 83 -6.10 -12.82 12.78
CA SER A 83 -5.91 -14.06 12.02
C SER A 83 -6.59 -15.21 12.76
N GLY A 84 -7.70 -15.67 12.19
CA GLY A 84 -8.49 -16.78 12.70
C GLY A 84 -8.46 -17.98 11.76
N LYS A 85 -9.00 -19.11 12.23
CA LYS A 85 -9.03 -20.38 11.46
C LYS A 85 -9.88 -20.31 10.19
N LEU A 86 -10.93 -19.48 10.18
CA LEU A 86 -11.90 -19.41 9.09
C LEU A 86 -11.76 -18.14 8.26
N ILE A 87 -11.37 -17.04 8.90
CA ILE A 87 -11.25 -15.72 8.29
C ILE A 87 -10.11 -14.95 8.97
N SER A 88 -9.41 -14.16 8.18
CA SER A 88 -8.42 -13.17 8.62
C SER A 88 -8.77 -11.82 8.01
N LEU A 89 -8.50 -10.74 8.74
CA LEU A 89 -8.51 -9.39 8.21
C LEU A 89 -7.06 -8.90 8.09
N VAL A 90 -6.66 -8.59 6.86
CA VAL A 90 -5.28 -8.23 6.52
C VAL A 90 -5.27 -6.83 5.93
N TRP A 91 -4.36 -6.00 6.45
CA TRP A 91 -4.10 -4.67 5.92
C TRP A 91 -3.01 -4.72 4.86
N ALA A 92 -3.05 -3.77 3.92
CA ALA A 92 -1.97 -3.54 2.98
C ALA A 92 -1.90 -2.08 2.53
N ILE A 93 -0.72 -1.75 2.00
CA ILE A 93 -0.49 -0.55 1.22
C ILE A 93 -0.24 -1.01 -0.20
N GLU A 94 -0.94 -0.43 -1.17
CA GLU A 94 -0.76 -0.72 -2.58
C GLU A 94 -0.28 0.53 -3.30
N ALA A 95 0.74 0.40 -4.12
CA ALA A 95 1.23 1.45 -5.00
C ALA A 95 0.76 1.16 -6.43
N ILE A 96 0.16 2.14 -7.11
CA ILE A 96 -0.34 1.99 -8.49
C ILE A 96 0.12 3.19 -9.33
N ALA A 97 0.78 2.94 -10.45
CA ALA A 97 1.15 3.97 -11.42
C ALA A 97 0.09 4.10 -12.53
N PHE A 98 -0.30 5.32 -12.86
CA PHE A 98 -1.26 5.61 -13.94
C PHE A 98 -0.58 6.37 -15.09
N PRO A 99 -0.92 6.06 -16.36
CA PRO A 99 -2.00 5.16 -16.81
C PRO A 99 -1.57 3.69 -16.97
N MET A 100 -0.33 3.35 -16.63
CA MET A 100 0.27 2.04 -16.93
C MET A 100 -0.36 0.88 -16.13
N GLU A 101 -1.11 1.18 -15.06
CA GLU A 101 -1.75 0.23 -14.12
C GLU A 101 -0.75 -0.74 -13.45
N GLU A 102 0.54 -0.45 -13.53
CA GLU A 102 1.60 -1.16 -12.82
C GLU A 102 1.40 -1.00 -11.32
N SER A 103 1.43 -2.09 -10.57
CA SER A 103 1.14 -2.08 -9.14
C SER A 103 2.01 -3.03 -8.31
N CYS A 104 2.15 -2.68 -7.03
CA CYS A 104 2.83 -3.49 -6.02
C CYS A 104 2.09 -3.37 -4.68
N ARG A 105 2.08 -4.45 -3.88
CA ARG A 105 1.39 -4.55 -2.60
C ARG A 105 2.27 -5.25 -1.57
#